data_AF-S0DFS5-F1
#
_entry.id   AF-S0DFS5-F1
#
_cell.length_a   1.000
_cell.length_b   1.000
_cell.length_c   1.000
_cell.angle_alpha   90.00
_cell.angle_beta   90.00
_cell.angle_gamma   90.00
#
_symmetry.space_group_name_H-M   'P 1'
#
loop_
_entity.id
_entity.type
_entity.pdbx_description
1 polymer ?
#
loop_
_entity_poly.entity_id
_entity_poly.type
_entity_poly.pdbx_seq_one_letter_code
_entity_poly.pdbx_strand_id
1 'polypeptide(L)'
;AMFALGIPTTRALSVVTSDTPVYRETVEQGAMLMRLAESHVRFGHFEHFYYRREAEKVRELADYVIRHHWPQLGSDAEKYALWFRDVVTRTARLIARWQTVGFCHGVMNTDNMSILGLTMDYGPYGFLDDYQPGFICNHSDHQGRYSFDNQPAAALWNLQRLAQSLSPFIAVDVLNDALDGYQEALLVEYGQRMRGKLGLFSEQKGDNDLLNGLFSLMEREGSDYTRTFRMLSVTEQQSASSPLRDEFIDRAAFDSWFSDYRARLQQERVDDATRQQSMKQVNPAVVLRNWLAQRAIEQAERGDYAEFERLHEALRDPFADRSDDYASRPPEWGKRLEVSCSS
;
A
#
# COMPACT_ATOMS: atom_id res chain seq x y z
N ALA A 1 6.00 -6.94 -6.99
CA ALA A 1 4.83 -7.00 -6.09
C ALA A 1 3.87 -5.82 -6.31
N MET A 2 4.14 -4.61 -5.79
CA MET A 2 3.19 -3.48 -5.82
C MET A 2 2.58 -3.16 -7.20
N PHE A 3 3.41 -3.16 -8.25
CA PHE A 3 2.94 -2.97 -9.63
C PHE A 3 1.92 -4.04 -10.07
N ALA A 4 2.17 -5.32 -9.77
CA ALA A 4 1.28 -6.42 -10.14
C ALA A 4 -0.04 -6.40 -9.33
N LEU A 5 -0.03 -5.81 -8.14
CA LEU A 5 -1.24 -5.51 -7.35
C LEU A 5 -2.03 -4.30 -7.89
N GLY A 6 -1.55 -3.65 -8.97
CA GLY A 6 -2.19 -2.45 -9.53
C GLY A 6 -1.96 -1.18 -8.70
N ILE A 7 -0.94 -1.16 -7.84
CA ILE A 7 -0.60 0.00 -7.01
C ILE A 7 0.49 0.83 -7.70
N PRO A 8 0.31 2.15 -7.87
CA PRO A 8 1.30 3.01 -8.50
C PRO A 8 2.65 2.96 -7.75
N THR A 9 3.73 2.70 -8.49
CA THR A 9 5.06 2.58 -7.92
C THR A 9 6.18 2.81 -8.93
N THR A 10 7.36 3.20 -8.45
CA THR A 10 8.63 3.03 -9.17
C THR A 10 8.85 1.56 -9.56
N ARG A 11 9.54 1.31 -10.67
CA ARG A 11 9.85 -0.04 -11.16
C ARG A 11 11.32 -0.39 -10.93
N ALA A 12 11.59 -1.65 -10.65
CA ALA A 12 12.93 -2.23 -10.64
C ALA A 12 13.20 -2.88 -12.00
N LEU A 13 14.30 -2.50 -12.66
CA LEU A 13 14.71 -3.08 -13.94
C LEU A 13 15.76 -4.18 -13.75
N SER A 14 16.78 -3.91 -12.95
CA SER A 14 17.88 -4.85 -12.70
C SER A 14 18.49 -4.64 -11.32
N VAL A 15 19.03 -5.71 -10.76
CA VAL A 15 19.87 -5.71 -9.56
C VAL A 15 21.24 -6.26 -9.96
N VAL A 16 22.31 -5.60 -9.53
CA VAL A 16 23.70 -6.03 -9.76
C VAL A 16 24.42 -6.05 -8.43
N THR A 17 25.03 -7.18 -8.07
CA THR A 17 25.90 -7.29 -6.89
C THR A 17 27.37 -7.09 -7.25
N SER A 18 28.23 -6.94 -6.24
CA SER A 18 29.68 -6.84 -6.38
C SER A 18 30.38 -7.37 -5.14
N ASP A 19 31.69 -7.67 -5.26
CA ASP A 19 32.54 -8.03 -4.12
C ASP A 19 32.98 -6.82 -3.28
N THR A 20 32.45 -5.63 -3.57
CA THR A 20 32.81 -4.40 -2.84
C THR A 20 32.21 -4.45 -1.43
N PRO A 21 33.00 -4.42 -0.34
CA PRO A 21 32.46 -4.43 1.01
C PRO A 21 31.79 -3.10 1.36
N VAL A 22 30.59 -3.15 1.91
CA VAL A 22 29.84 -2.01 2.47
C VAL A 22 29.63 -2.25 3.95
N TYR A 23 29.98 -1.27 4.78
CA TYR A 23 29.90 -1.40 6.24
C TYR A 23 28.58 -0.83 6.76
N ARG A 24 27.76 -1.69 7.37
CA ARG A 24 26.51 -1.36 8.10
C ARG A 24 26.61 -1.91 9.52
N GLU A 25 25.55 -2.49 10.06
CA GLU A 25 25.60 -3.28 11.30
C GLU A 25 26.52 -4.50 11.13
N THR A 26 26.49 -5.10 9.95
CA THR A 26 27.42 -6.13 9.48
C THR A 26 28.12 -5.66 8.19
N VAL A 27 29.14 -6.40 7.74
CA VAL A 27 29.75 -6.16 6.42
C VAL A 27 28.88 -6.87 5.38
N GLU A 28 28.36 -6.09 4.43
CA GLU A 28 27.49 -6.56 3.35
C GLU A 28 28.18 -6.36 1.99
N GLN A 29 27.66 -7.01 0.95
CA GLN A 29 28.11 -6.81 -0.43
C GLN A 29 27.44 -5.59 -1.05
N GLY A 30 28.24 -4.74 -1.70
CA GLY A 30 27.72 -3.59 -2.43
C GLY A 30 26.89 -4.03 -3.62
N ALA A 31 25.63 -3.57 -3.67
CA ALA A 31 24.69 -3.82 -4.76
C ALA A 31 24.14 -2.51 -5.36
N MET A 32 23.68 -2.59 -6.60
CA MET A 32 23.02 -1.50 -7.32
C MET A 32 21.67 -1.96 -7.87
N LEU A 33 20.64 -1.12 -7.69
CA LEU A 33 19.31 -1.31 -8.26
C LEU A 33 19.06 -0.26 -9.34
N MET A 34 18.75 -0.69 -10.56
CA MET A 34 18.29 0.21 -11.62
C MET A 34 16.80 0.48 -11.42
N ARG A 35 16.48 1.68 -10.92
CA ARG A 35 15.11 2.13 -10.71
C ARG A 35 14.59 2.96 -11.87
N LEU A 36 13.37 2.67 -12.32
CA LEU A 36 12.66 3.40 -13.36
C LEU A 36 11.40 4.07 -12.79
N ALA A 37 11.15 5.31 -13.20
CA ALA A 37 9.92 6.03 -12.95
C ALA A 37 9.77 7.15 -13.98
N GLU A 38 8.54 7.60 -14.24
CA GLU A 38 8.30 8.76 -15.09
C GLU A 38 8.92 10.04 -14.52
N SER A 39 8.99 10.14 -13.18
CA SER A 39 9.66 11.22 -12.48
C SER A 39 10.18 10.75 -11.13
N HIS A 40 11.28 11.36 -10.69
CA HIS A 40 11.81 11.23 -9.33
C HIS A 40 11.62 12.53 -8.52
N VAL A 41 10.79 13.46 -9.01
CA VAL A 41 10.43 14.65 -8.24
C VAL A 41 9.58 14.25 -7.03
N ARG A 42 9.90 14.87 -5.90
CA ARG A 42 9.40 14.57 -4.55
C ARG A 42 8.86 15.84 -3.92
N PHE A 43 8.04 15.73 -2.87
CA PHE A 43 7.59 16.93 -2.14
C PHE A 43 8.80 17.71 -1.58
N GLY A 44 9.81 16.99 -1.07
CA GLY A 44 11.07 17.56 -0.58
C GLY A 44 11.85 18.42 -1.61
N HIS A 45 11.66 18.24 -2.92
CA HIS A 45 12.29 19.11 -3.92
C HIS A 45 11.69 20.53 -3.90
N PHE A 46 10.38 20.66 -3.67
CA PHE A 46 9.72 21.95 -3.54
C PHE A 46 10.11 22.61 -2.21
N GLU A 47 10.11 21.84 -1.13
CA GLU A 47 10.56 22.31 0.18
C GLU A 47 12.00 22.81 0.16
N HIS A 48 12.91 22.13 -0.55
CA HIS A 48 14.30 22.54 -0.66
C HIS A 48 14.44 23.99 -1.17
N PHE A 49 13.81 24.32 -2.30
CA PHE A 49 13.86 25.68 -2.85
C PHE A 49 13.07 26.68 -2.00
N TYR A 50 11.95 26.25 -1.43
CA TYR A 50 11.13 27.09 -0.56
C TYR A 50 11.89 27.56 0.69
N TYR A 51 12.52 26.64 1.43
CA TYR A 51 13.26 26.97 2.64
C TYR A 51 14.58 27.73 2.37
N ARG A 52 15.06 27.71 1.11
CA ARG A 52 16.15 28.59 0.64
C ARG A 52 15.69 29.98 0.22
N ARG A 53 14.39 30.27 0.30
CA ARG A 53 13.75 31.52 -0.16
C ARG A 53 13.88 31.75 -1.67
N GLU A 54 13.96 30.67 -2.44
CA GLU A 54 14.07 30.68 -3.90
C GLU A 54 12.68 30.41 -4.52
N ALA A 55 11.70 31.27 -4.25
CA ALA A 55 10.30 31.05 -4.66
C ALA A 55 10.11 30.89 -6.18
N GLU A 56 10.92 31.57 -6.98
CA GLU A 56 10.94 31.42 -8.44
C GLU A 56 11.32 29.99 -8.86
N LYS A 57 12.25 29.34 -8.15
CA LYS A 57 12.66 27.95 -8.42
C LYS A 57 11.58 26.94 -8.05
N VAL A 58 10.80 27.22 -7.00
CA VAL A 58 9.62 26.40 -6.66
C VAL A 58 8.60 26.46 -7.81
N ARG A 59 8.33 27.65 -8.33
CA ARG A 59 7.40 27.85 -9.46
C ARG A 59 7.93 27.21 -10.75
N GLU A 60 9.22 27.35 -11.04
CA GLU A 60 9.88 26.72 -12.19
C GLU A 60 9.75 25.19 -12.13
N LEU A 61 9.94 24.59 -10.95
CA LEU A 61 9.75 23.16 -10.73
C LEU A 61 8.28 22.76 -10.93
N ALA A 62 7.32 23.53 -10.41
CA ALA A 62 5.90 23.29 -10.64
C ALA A 62 5.56 23.35 -12.15
N ASP A 63 6.08 24.35 -12.87
CA ASP A 63 5.90 24.49 -14.31
C ASP A 63 6.50 23.32 -15.08
N TYR A 64 7.69 22.85 -14.69
CA TYR A 64 8.32 21.66 -15.25
C TYR A 64 7.45 20.42 -15.06
N VAL A 65 7.02 20.16 -13.83
CA VAL A 65 6.23 18.98 -13.49
C VAL A 65 4.87 18.99 -14.20
N ILE A 66 4.18 20.14 -14.23
CA ILE A 66 2.89 20.29 -14.93
C ILE A 66 3.08 20.04 -16.43
N ARG A 67 4.09 20.64 -17.06
CA ARG A 67 4.33 20.50 -18.50
C ARG A 67 4.53 19.04 -18.93
N HIS A 68 5.23 18.26 -18.12
CA HIS A 68 5.62 16.89 -18.47
C HIS A 68 4.62 15.82 -18.01
N HIS A 69 3.90 16.05 -16.91
CA HIS A 69 3.04 15.04 -16.30
C HIS A 69 1.56 15.43 -16.17
N TRP A 70 1.25 16.71 -16.44
CA TRP A 70 -0.11 17.25 -16.57
C TRP A 70 -0.28 18.12 -17.82
N PRO A 71 0.15 17.68 -19.02
CA PRO A 71 0.12 18.51 -20.22
C PRO A 71 -1.29 19.01 -20.58
N GLN A 72 -2.33 18.28 -20.15
CA GLN A 72 -3.73 18.65 -20.35
C GLN A 72 -4.16 19.93 -19.61
N LEU A 73 -3.44 20.36 -18.56
CA LEU A 73 -3.75 21.58 -17.82
C LEU A 73 -3.29 22.86 -18.55
N GLY A 74 -2.49 22.72 -19.61
CA GLY A 74 -2.08 23.82 -20.49
C GLY A 74 -1.48 25.04 -19.76
N SER A 75 -1.80 26.23 -20.27
CA SER A 75 -1.38 27.53 -19.70
C SER A 75 -2.51 28.22 -18.92
N ASP A 76 -3.44 27.44 -18.35
CA ASP A 76 -4.58 27.97 -17.61
C ASP A 76 -4.12 28.83 -16.41
N ALA A 77 -4.85 29.89 -16.12
CA ALA A 77 -4.65 30.69 -14.91
C ALA A 77 -4.82 29.83 -13.64
N GLU A 78 -5.67 28.80 -13.70
CA GLU A 78 -5.95 27.89 -12.59
C GLU A 78 -5.07 26.62 -12.57
N LYS A 79 -4.09 26.50 -13.49
CA LYS A 79 -3.33 25.24 -13.67
C LYS A 79 -2.68 24.73 -12.38
N TYR A 80 -2.18 25.63 -11.51
CA TYR A 80 -1.52 25.23 -10.27
C TYR A 80 -2.53 24.71 -9.24
N ALA A 81 -3.73 25.29 -9.20
CA ALA A 81 -4.82 24.85 -8.33
C ALA A 81 -5.29 23.44 -8.73
N LEU A 82 -5.56 23.25 -10.02
CA LEU A 82 -5.97 21.96 -10.59
C LEU A 82 -4.89 20.89 -10.40
N TRP A 83 -3.63 21.25 -10.65
CA TRP A 83 -2.48 20.37 -10.43
C TRP A 83 -2.37 19.94 -8.97
N PHE A 84 -2.38 20.89 -8.02
CA PHE A 84 -2.22 20.56 -6.61
C PHE A 84 -3.38 19.70 -6.08
N ARG A 85 -4.62 19.98 -6.51
CA ARG A 85 -5.79 19.14 -6.21
C ARG A 85 -5.62 17.70 -6.72
N ASP A 86 -5.07 17.54 -7.93
CA ASP A 86 -4.78 16.20 -8.46
C ASP A 86 -3.65 15.51 -7.69
N VAL A 87 -2.59 16.23 -7.28
CA VAL A 87 -1.54 15.67 -6.40
C VAL A 87 -2.15 15.16 -5.09
N VAL A 88 -2.99 15.96 -4.42
CA VAL A 88 -3.71 15.55 -3.20
C VAL A 88 -4.52 14.28 -3.46
N THR A 89 -5.30 14.26 -4.55
CA THR A 89 -6.15 13.11 -4.92
C THR A 89 -5.33 11.84 -5.20
N ARG A 90 -4.20 11.95 -5.91
CA ARG A 90 -3.30 10.83 -6.19
C ARG A 90 -2.69 10.27 -4.93
N THR A 91 -2.21 11.13 -4.03
CA THR A 91 -1.69 10.70 -2.73
C THR A 91 -2.77 10.03 -1.89
N ALA A 92 -3.98 10.61 -1.80
CA ALA A 92 -5.11 10.01 -1.08
C ALA A 92 -5.42 8.58 -1.58
N ARG A 93 -5.53 8.41 -2.91
CA ARG A 93 -5.77 7.11 -3.54
C ARG A 93 -4.62 6.12 -3.34
N LEU A 94 -3.38 6.58 -3.38
CA LEU A 94 -2.21 5.74 -3.12
C LEU A 94 -2.25 5.17 -1.70
N ILE A 95 -2.51 6.02 -0.71
CA ILE A 95 -2.59 5.60 0.69
C ILE A 95 -3.78 4.66 0.91
N ALA A 96 -4.96 4.95 0.35
CA ALA A 96 -6.10 4.05 0.39
C ALA A 96 -5.74 2.65 -0.14
N ARG A 97 -4.98 2.58 -1.25
CA ARG A 97 -4.49 1.32 -1.81
C ARG A 97 -3.55 0.58 -0.87
N TRP A 98 -2.60 1.28 -0.24
CA TRP A 98 -1.72 0.68 0.77
C TRP A 98 -2.52 0.07 1.92
N GLN A 99 -3.52 0.80 2.45
CA GLN A 99 -4.38 0.29 3.52
C GLN A 99 -5.15 -0.97 3.09
N THR A 100 -5.59 -1.07 1.83
CA THR A 100 -6.40 -2.22 1.35
C THR A 100 -5.61 -3.51 1.12
N VAL A 101 -4.27 -3.42 0.99
CA VAL A 101 -3.39 -4.59 0.81
C VAL A 101 -2.52 -4.85 2.03
N GLY A 102 -2.67 -4.07 3.10
CA GLY A 102 -1.86 -4.19 4.30
C GLY A 102 -0.40 -3.80 4.07
N PHE A 103 -0.11 -2.82 3.21
CA PHE A 103 1.26 -2.35 2.99
C PHE A 103 1.61 -1.23 3.98
N CYS A 104 2.70 -1.39 4.72
CA CYS A 104 3.29 -0.39 5.62
C CYS A 104 4.63 0.08 5.04
N HIS A 105 4.78 1.38 4.79
CA HIS A 105 5.96 1.95 4.16
C HIS A 105 7.14 2.15 5.13
N GLY A 106 6.84 2.54 6.38
CA GLY A 106 7.83 2.72 7.46
C GLY A 106 8.68 3.99 7.42
N VAL A 107 8.72 4.74 6.30
CA VAL A 107 9.52 5.98 6.17
C VAL A 107 8.81 7.00 5.27
N MET A 108 7.67 7.52 5.72
CA MET A 108 6.89 8.50 4.96
C MET A 108 7.40 9.93 5.18
N ASN A 109 8.70 10.16 5.07
CA ASN A 109 9.26 11.51 5.06
C ASN A 109 8.84 12.23 3.77
N THR A 110 8.82 13.56 3.76
CA THR A 110 8.37 14.34 2.59
C THR A 110 9.28 14.18 1.37
N ASP A 111 10.56 13.85 1.57
CA ASP A 111 11.45 13.45 0.50
C ASP A 111 11.07 12.08 -0.08
N ASN A 112 10.41 11.17 0.63
CA ASN A 112 9.91 9.91 0.07
C ASN A 112 8.51 10.01 -0.56
N MET A 113 7.91 11.20 -0.59
CA MET A 113 6.60 11.42 -1.20
C MET A 113 6.76 11.85 -2.67
N SER A 114 6.39 10.95 -3.60
CA SER A 114 6.40 11.24 -5.04
C SER A 114 5.40 12.32 -5.40
N ILE A 115 5.80 13.28 -6.25
CA ILE A 115 4.87 14.28 -6.79
C ILE A 115 3.77 13.66 -7.67
N LEU A 116 4.02 12.46 -8.21
CA LEU A 116 3.11 11.74 -9.10
C LEU A 116 2.19 10.75 -8.36
N GLY A 117 2.32 10.63 -7.04
CA GLY A 117 1.57 9.64 -6.27
C GLY A 117 2.04 8.20 -6.50
N LEU A 118 3.35 7.98 -6.63
CA LEU A 118 3.98 6.66 -6.72
C LEU A 118 4.50 6.20 -5.36
N THR A 119 4.37 4.92 -5.04
CA THR A 119 5.18 4.26 -4.00
C THR A 119 6.65 4.28 -4.42
N MET A 120 7.52 4.85 -3.60
CA MET A 120 8.95 5.03 -3.91
C MET A 120 9.81 4.90 -2.66
N ASP A 121 11.11 4.64 -2.82
CA ASP A 121 12.07 4.44 -1.72
C ASP A 121 11.65 3.36 -0.71
N TYR A 122 11.59 2.13 -1.22
CA TYR A 122 11.47 0.92 -0.43
C TYR A 122 12.72 0.75 0.45
N GLY A 123 12.53 0.87 1.77
CA GLY A 123 13.53 0.54 2.79
C GLY A 123 12.90 -0.44 3.80
N PRO A 124 12.63 -0.03 5.04
CA PRO A 124 11.99 -0.88 6.03
C PRO A 124 10.47 -0.92 5.84
N TYR A 125 10.02 -1.47 4.71
CA TYR A 125 8.61 -1.70 4.44
C TYR A 125 8.18 -3.06 4.99
N GLY A 126 6.87 -3.27 5.10
CA GLY A 126 6.30 -4.58 5.40
C GLY A 126 4.89 -4.73 4.85
N PHE A 127 4.57 -5.90 4.31
CA PHE A 127 3.18 -6.32 4.15
C PHE A 127 2.72 -6.98 5.45
N LEU A 128 1.50 -6.68 5.90
CA LEU A 128 0.91 -7.34 7.05
C LEU A 128 0.82 -8.84 6.80
N ASP A 129 1.48 -9.61 7.67
CA ASP A 129 1.19 -11.02 7.87
C ASP A 129 -0.09 -11.11 8.71
N ASP A 130 0.06 -11.09 10.04
CA ASP A 130 -1.08 -10.98 10.96
C ASP A 130 -1.64 -9.56 10.94
N TYR A 131 -2.96 -9.42 11.00
CA TYR A 131 -3.59 -8.11 11.02
C TYR A 131 -3.35 -7.40 12.35
N GLN A 132 -2.52 -6.35 12.30
CA GLN A 132 -2.18 -5.49 13.43
C GLN A 132 -2.26 -4.03 12.96
N PRO A 133 -3.33 -3.29 13.30
CA PRO A 133 -3.51 -1.91 12.84
C PRO A 133 -2.34 -1.00 13.20
N GLY A 134 -1.82 -1.14 14.42
CA GLY A 134 -0.66 -0.38 14.92
C GLY A 134 0.70 -0.94 14.52
N PHE A 135 0.79 -1.80 13.49
CA PHE A 135 2.05 -2.40 13.05
C PHE A 135 3.07 -1.32 12.65
N ILE A 136 4.28 -1.43 13.20
CA ILE A 136 5.44 -0.57 12.89
C ILE A 136 6.48 -1.45 12.20
N CYS A 137 6.67 -1.26 10.90
CA CYS A 137 7.64 -2.04 10.12
C CYS A 137 9.08 -1.53 10.20
N ASN A 138 9.29 -0.33 10.73
CA ASN A 138 10.60 0.29 10.85
C ASN A 138 11.06 0.32 12.31
N HIS A 139 12.10 -0.44 12.65
CA HIS A 139 12.67 -0.49 14.00
C HIS A 139 13.17 0.87 14.53
N SER A 140 13.51 1.79 13.62
CA SER A 140 13.94 3.15 13.98
C SER A 140 12.76 4.09 14.28
N ASP A 141 11.52 3.67 14.01
CA ASP A 141 10.31 4.44 14.33
C ASP A 141 9.78 4.12 15.72
N HIS A 142 10.54 4.50 16.75
CA HIS A 142 10.20 4.23 18.15
C HIS A 142 8.90 4.89 18.64
N GLN A 143 8.38 5.88 17.90
CA GLN A 143 7.15 6.60 18.24
C GLN A 143 5.94 6.13 17.43
N GLY A 144 6.11 5.20 16.48
CA GLY A 144 5.05 4.75 15.59
C GLY A 144 4.49 5.85 14.70
N ARG A 145 5.32 6.84 14.31
CA ARG A 145 4.91 7.94 13.44
C ARG A 145 4.38 7.43 12.09
N TYR A 146 4.95 6.33 11.60
CA TYR A 146 4.64 5.69 10.33
C TYR A 146 4.09 4.28 10.51
N SER A 147 3.42 4.00 11.64
CA SER A 147 2.62 2.78 11.80
C SER A 147 1.55 2.68 10.70
N PHE A 148 1.12 1.45 10.42
CA PHE A 148 0.18 1.16 9.34
C PHE A 148 -1.12 1.99 9.41
N ASP A 149 -1.71 2.14 10.59
CA ASP A 149 -2.89 2.97 10.84
C ASP A 149 -2.64 4.49 10.76
N ASN A 150 -1.40 4.94 10.99
CA ASN A 150 -1.01 6.36 10.92
C ASN A 150 -0.68 6.85 9.50
N GLN A 151 -0.49 5.96 8.52
CA GLN A 151 -0.16 6.35 7.13
C GLN A 151 -1.14 7.37 6.50
N PRO A 152 -2.47 7.27 6.68
CA PRO A 152 -3.43 8.30 6.24
C PRO A 152 -3.13 9.69 6.83
N ALA A 153 -2.93 9.78 8.14
CA ALA A 153 -2.66 11.06 8.80
C ALA A 153 -1.28 11.63 8.40
N ALA A 154 -0.26 10.77 8.33
CA ALA A 154 1.09 11.16 7.92
C ALA A 154 1.12 11.72 6.49
N ALA A 155 0.37 11.11 5.56
CA ALA A 155 0.31 11.59 4.18
C ALA A 155 -0.40 12.95 4.06
N LEU A 156 -1.48 13.19 4.81
CA LEU A 156 -2.11 14.52 4.85
C LEU A 156 -1.12 15.56 5.40
N TRP A 157 -0.40 15.24 6.47
CA TRP A 157 0.62 16.13 7.01
C TRP A 157 1.72 16.45 5.97
N ASN A 158 2.16 15.45 5.20
CA ASN A 158 3.12 15.66 4.12
C ASN A 158 2.56 16.56 3.00
N LEU A 159 1.29 16.41 2.63
CA LEU A 159 0.63 17.30 1.67
C LEU A 159 0.54 18.74 2.20
N GLN A 160 0.32 18.94 3.50
CA GLN A 160 0.37 20.27 4.11
C GLN A 160 1.78 20.89 4.03
N ARG A 161 2.84 20.09 4.16
CA ARG A 161 4.22 20.57 3.95
C ARG A 161 4.47 20.98 2.50
N LEU A 162 3.99 20.18 1.55
CA LEU A 162 4.02 20.57 0.14
C LEU A 162 3.23 21.86 -0.11
N ALA A 163 2.00 21.97 0.40
CA ALA A 163 1.16 23.17 0.26
C ALA A 163 1.88 24.44 0.74
N GLN A 164 2.54 24.36 1.90
CA GLN A 164 3.35 25.46 2.44
C GLN A 164 4.40 25.95 1.43
N SER A 165 5.05 25.02 0.72
CA SER A 165 6.06 25.38 -0.29
C SER A 165 5.47 26.10 -1.51
N LEU A 166 4.18 25.87 -1.82
CA LEU A 166 3.48 26.42 -2.98
C LEU A 166 2.77 27.76 -2.69
N SER A 167 2.68 28.16 -1.42
CA SER A 167 2.04 29.41 -0.98
C SER A 167 2.57 30.71 -1.61
N PRO A 168 3.81 30.81 -2.14
CA PRO A 168 4.26 32.02 -2.81
C PRO A 168 3.52 32.35 -4.11
N PHE A 169 2.85 31.38 -4.74
CA PHE A 169 2.17 31.56 -6.03
C PHE A 169 0.81 30.85 -6.15
N ILE A 170 0.35 30.17 -5.10
CA ILE A 170 -1.02 29.67 -4.97
C ILE A 170 -1.64 30.31 -3.73
N ALA A 171 -2.86 30.83 -3.87
CA ALA A 171 -3.59 31.44 -2.78
C ALA A 171 -3.91 30.41 -1.67
N VAL A 172 -3.92 30.86 -0.42
CA VAL A 172 -4.02 29.97 0.76
C VAL A 172 -5.38 29.28 0.85
N ASP A 173 -6.46 29.97 0.48
CA ASP A 173 -7.81 29.41 0.36
C ASP A 173 -7.84 28.26 -0.67
N VAL A 174 -7.24 28.45 -1.84
CA VAL A 174 -7.14 27.41 -2.87
C VAL A 174 -6.33 26.19 -2.39
N LEU A 175 -5.24 26.41 -1.64
CA LEU A 175 -4.46 25.31 -1.05
C LEU A 175 -5.27 24.54 -0.01
N ASN A 176 -5.99 25.24 0.87
CA ASN A 176 -6.83 24.61 1.89
C ASN A 176 -7.98 23.83 1.26
N ASP A 177 -8.68 24.40 0.27
CA ASP A 177 -9.76 23.73 -0.46
C ASP A 177 -9.27 22.42 -1.12
N ALA A 178 -8.05 22.40 -1.64
CA ALA A 178 -7.45 21.19 -2.20
C ALA A 178 -7.13 20.14 -1.11
N LEU A 179 -6.60 20.58 0.05
CA LEU A 179 -6.29 19.71 1.18
C LEU A 179 -7.55 19.11 1.82
N ASP A 180 -8.64 19.86 1.89
CA ASP A 180 -9.93 19.40 2.44
C ASP A 180 -10.50 18.24 1.62
N GLY A 181 -10.21 18.19 0.31
CA GLY A 181 -10.57 17.07 -0.56
C GLY A 181 -9.81 15.75 -0.29
N TYR A 182 -8.74 15.76 0.52
CA TYR A 182 -7.93 14.57 0.81
C TYR A 182 -8.74 13.46 1.47
N GLN A 183 -9.48 13.79 2.52
CA GLN A 183 -10.19 12.80 3.33
C GLN A 183 -11.29 12.12 2.51
N GLU A 184 -12.06 12.89 1.74
CA GLU A 184 -13.09 12.35 0.84
C GLU A 184 -12.46 11.42 -0.21
N ALA A 185 -11.42 11.86 -0.90
CA ALA A 185 -10.76 11.05 -1.93
C ALA A 185 -10.18 9.74 -1.37
N LEU A 186 -9.62 9.77 -0.16
CA LEU A 186 -9.11 8.59 0.52
C LEU A 186 -10.23 7.62 0.87
N LEU A 187 -11.30 8.10 1.51
CA LEU A 187 -12.41 7.26 1.98
C LEU A 187 -13.20 6.66 0.81
N VAL A 188 -13.36 7.40 -0.29
CA VAL A 188 -14.01 6.90 -1.50
C VAL A 188 -13.22 5.75 -2.12
N GLU A 189 -11.91 5.93 -2.37
CA GLU A 189 -11.08 4.85 -2.94
C GLU A 189 -10.98 3.65 -1.98
N TYR A 190 -10.81 3.90 -0.68
CA TYR A 190 -10.74 2.86 0.34
C TYR A 190 -12.05 2.06 0.40
N GLY A 191 -13.19 2.74 0.53
CA GLY A 191 -14.51 2.10 0.61
C GLY A 191 -14.83 1.27 -0.63
N GLN A 192 -14.58 1.81 -1.83
CA GLN A 192 -14.76 1.08 -3.08
C GLN A 192 -13.92 -0.20 -3.14
N ARG A 193 -12.64 -0.13 -2.75
CA ARG A 193 -11.75 -1.29 -2.75
C ARG A 193 -12.11 -2.31 -1.69
N MET A 194 -12.43 -1.88 -0.48
CA MET A 194 -12.81 -2.79 0.60
C MET A 194 -14.13 -3.51 0.30
N ARG A 195 -15.11 -2.83 -0.31
CA ARG A 195 -16.32 -3.49 -0.84
C ARG A 195 -15.98 -4.54 -1.89
N GLY A 196 -15.08 -4.24 -2.83
CA GLY A 196 -14.58 -5.23 -3.79
C GLY A 196 -13.93 -6.43 -3.12
N LYS A 197 -13.11 -6.22 -2.09
CA LYS A 197 -12.50 -7.30 -1.29
C LYS A 197 -13.52 -8.15 -0.53
N LEU A 198 -14.66 -7.55 -0.16
CA LEU A 198 -15.81 -8.21 0.48
C LEU A 198 -16.83 -8.76 -0.55
N GLY A 199 -16.62 -8.60 -1.85
CA GLY A 199 -17.57 -9.05 -2.87
C GLY A 199 -18.91 -8.31 -2.86
N LEU A 200 -18.93 -7.06 -2.39
CA LEU A 200 -20.09 -6.18 -2.38
C LEU A 200 -20.10 -5.32 -3.65
N PHE A 201 -21.15 -5.43 -4.46
CA PHE A 201 -21.32 -4.74 -5.75
C PHE A 201 -22.13 -3.46 -5.63
N SER A 202 -22.92 -3.32 -4.57
CA SER A 202 -23.71 -2.14 -4.24
C SER A 202 -23.24 -1.53 -2.92
N GLU A 203 -23.49 -0.23 -2.76
CA GLU A 203 -23.15 0.47 -1.53
C GLU A 203 -24.35 0.49 -0.58
N GLN A 204 -24.14 0.08 0.67
CA GLN A 204 -25.15 0.18 1.73
C GLN A 204 -24.55 0.75 3.02
N LYS A 205 -25.40 1.38 3.84
CA LYS A 205 -24.98 2.04 5.09
C LYS A 205 -24.30 1.09 6.09
N GLY A 206 -24.70 -0.18 6.13
CA GLY A 206 -24.16 -1.19 7.05
C GLY A 206 -22.85 -1.86 6.60
N ASP A 207 -22.34 -1.56 5.39
CA ASP A 207 -21.13 -2.22 4.87
C ASP A 207 -19.90 -1.98 5.76
N ASN A 208 -19.81 -0.79 6.36
CA ASN A 208 -18.70 -0.43 7.24
C ASN A 208 -18.74 -1.20 8.57
N ASP A 209 -19.95 -1.50 9.08
CA ASP A 209 -20.11 -2.28 10.31
C ASP A 209 -19.63 -3.72 10.11
N LEU A 210 -19.93 -4.32 8.95
CA LEU A 210 -19.39 -5.63 8.56
C LEU A 210 -17.87 -5.62 8.47
N LEU A 211 -17.29 -4.57 7.85
CA LEU A 211 -15.84 -4.47 7.72
C LEU A 211 -15.17 -4.32 9.09
N ASN A 212 -15.67 -3.43 9.94
CA ASN A 212 -15.15 -3.21 11.28
C ASN A 212 -15.30 -4.46 12.16
N GLY A 213 -16.42 -5.18 12.03
CA GLY A 213 -16.61 -6.47 12.69
C GLY A 213 -15.54 -7.48 12.30
N LEU A 214 -15.24 -7.62 11.01
CA LEU A 214 -14.18 -8.50 10.53
C LEU A 214 -12.81 -8.08 11.07
N PHE A 215 -12.45 -6.81 10.96
CA PHE A 215 -11.17 -6.31 11.46
C PHE A 215 -11.01 -6.50 12.97
N SER A 216 -12.08 -6.29 13.75
CA SER A 216 -12.06 -6.53 15.20
C SER A 216 -11.81 -8.00 15.53
N LEU A 217 -12.39 -8.93 14.77
CA LEU A 217 -12.11 -10.37 14.91
C LEU A 217 -10.66 -10.68 14.54
N MET A 218 -10.18 -10.16 13.40
CA MET A 218 -8.83 -10.40 12.90
C MET A 218 -7.75 -9.87 13.85
N GLU A 219 -7.95 -8.68 14.41
CA GLU A 219 -7.02 -8.07 15.36
C GLU A 219 -6.93 -8.88 16.65
N ARG A 220 -8.08 -9.29 17.20
CA ARG A 220 -8.13 -10.08 18.43
C ARG A 220 -7.45 -11.44 18.30
N GLU A 221 -7.51 -12.04 17.11
CA GLU A 221 -7.09 -13.42 16.89
C GLU A 221 -5.76 -13.54 16.13
N GLY A 222 -5.16 -12.41 15.73
CA GLY A 222 -3.94 -12.39 14.93
C GLY A 222 -4.14 -13.12 13.60
N SER A 223 -5.28 -12.91 12.95
CA SER A 223 -5.60 -13.55 11.67
C SER A 223 -4.71 -12.99 10.55
N ASP A 224 -4.29 -13.85 9.63
CA ASP A 224 -3.49 -13.42 8.48
C ASP A 224 -4.32 -12.54 7.54
N TYR A 225 -3.87 -11.32 7.27
CA TYR A 225 -4.64 -10.33 6.51
C TYR A 225 -4.97 -10.83 5.10
N THR A 226 -3.93 -11.26 4.36
CA THR A 226 -4.05 -11.67 2.97
C THR A 226 -4.89 -12.94 2.82
N ARG A 227 -4.60 -13.96 3.62
CA ARG A 227 -5.31 -15.25 3.58
C ARG A 227 -6.76 -15.10 4.03
N THR A 228 -7.05 -14.23 4.99
CA THR A 228 -8.44 -14.00 5.44
C THR A 228 -9.32 -13.57 4.27
N PHE A 229 -8.91 -12.53 3.54
CA PHE A 229 -9.64 -12.07 2.37
C PHE A 229 -9.62 -13.09 1.21
N ARG A 230 -8.51 -13.82 1.01
CA ARG A 230 -8.45 -14.86 -0.02
C ARG A 230 -9.43 -16.01 0.24
N MET A 231 -9.48 -16.51 1.47
CA MET A 231 -10.42 -17.55 1.87
C MET A 231 -11.87 -17.04 1.90
N LEU A 232 -12.11 -15.77 2.23
CA LEU A 232 -13.44 -15.16 2.10
C LEU A 232 -13.95 -15.19 0.65
N SER A 233 -13.04 -15.18 -0.32
CA SER A 233 -13.33 -15.17 -1.76
C SER A 233 -13.92 -16.49 -2.28
N VAL A 234 -13.97 -17.56 -1.48
CA VAL A 234 -14.66 -18.83 -1.83
C VAL A 234 -16.00 -19.00 -1.12
N THR A 235 -16.47 -17.99 -0.40
CA THR A 235 -17.78 -18.00 0.27
C THR A 235 -18.89 -18.38 -0.71
N GLU A 236 -19.82 -19.22 -0.27
CA GLU A 236 -21.11 -19.46 -0.92
C GLU A 236 -22.20 -18.78 -0.09
N GLN A 237 -23.03 -17.92 -0.72
CA GLN A 237 -23.92 -17.04 0.04
C GLN A 237 -25.03 -17.77 0.81
N GLN A 238 -25.35 -19.01 0.41
CA GLN A 238 -26.36 -19.87 1.04
C GLN A 238 -25.77 -20.94 1.96
N SER A 239 -24.43 -21.04 2.07
CA SER A 239 -23.75 -22.07 2.88
C SER A 239 -23.07 -21.43 4.08
N ALA A 240 -23.20 -22.04 5.27
CA ALA A 240 -22.42 -21.64 6.44
C ALA A 240 -21.00 -22.22 6.44
N SER A 241 -20.67 -23.09 5.47
CA SER A 241 -19.34 -23.67 5.33
C SER A 241 -18.34 -22.62 4.86
N SER A 242 -17.18 -22.53 5.53
CA SER A 242 -16.07 -21.69 5.10
C SER A 242 -14.76 -22.24 5.64
N PRO A 243 -13.68 -22.26 4.83
CA PRO A 243 -12.35 -22.62 5.34
C PRO A 243 -11.85 -21.64 6.41
N LEU A 244 -12.35 -20.40 6.44
CA LEU A 244 -12.02 -19.41 7.47
C LEU A 244 -12.42 -19.84 8.87
N ARG A 245 -13.46 -20.68 9.00
CA ARG A 245 -14.01 -21.05 10.29
C ARG A 245 -12.97 -21.72 11.19
N ASP A 246 -12.05 -22.47 10.63
CA ASP A 246 -10.98 -23.15 11.37
C ASP A 246 -9.77 -22.25 11.66
N GLU A 247 -9.70 -21.06 11.05
CA GLU A 247 -8.64 -20.06 11.31
C GLU A 247 -8.98 -19.15 12.52
N PHE A 248 -10.23 -19.17 12.99
CA PHE A 248 -10.67 -18.43 14.18
C PHE A 248 -10.78 -19.35 15.41
N ILE A 249 -10.22 -18.89 16.54
CA ILE A 249 -10.37 -19.49 17.86
C ILE A 249 -11.80 -19.29 18.36
N ASP A 250 -12.34 -18.07 18.30
CA ASP A 250 -13.74 -17.80 18.64
C ASP A 250 -14.65 -18.03 17.42
N ARG A 251 -14.86 -19.31 17.14
CA ARG A 251 -15.71 -19.76 16.03
C ARG A 251 -17.13 -19.22 16.11
N ALA A 252 -17.66 -19.00 17.31
CA ALA A 252 -19.02 -18.49 17.49
C ALA A 252 -19.13 -17.03 17.06
N ALA A 253 -18.13 -16.21 17.41
CA ALA A 253 -18.07 -14.83 16.94
C ALA A 253 -17.88 -14.74 15.41
N PHE A 254 -17.03 -15.59 14.83
CA PHE A 254 -16.92 -15.71 13.37
C PHE A 254 -18.24 -16.15 12.72
N ASP A 255 -18.89 -17.20 13.23
CA ASP A 255 -20.14 -17.74 12.68
C ASP A 255 -21.25 -16.67 12.69
N SER A 256 -21.33 -15.85 13.75
CA SER A 256 -22.25 -14.72 13.84
C SER A 256 -21.95 -13.68 12.76
N TRP A 257 -20.71 -13.19 12.69
CA TRP A 257 -20.30 -12.21 11.68
C TRP A 257 -20.52 -12.74 10.25
N PHE A 258 -20.19 -14.00 10.01
CA PHE A 258 -20.30 -14.64 8.69
C PHE A 258 -21.76 -14.83 8.27
N SER A 259 -22.67 -15.02 9.22
CA SER A 259 -24.11 -15.00 8.96
C SER A 259 -24.58 -13.64 8.47
N ASP A 260 -24.21 -12.55 9.16
CA ASP A 260 -24.58 -11.18 8.78
C ASP A 260 -23.97 -10.77 7.43
N TYR A 261 -22.70 -11.12 7.22
CA TYR A 261 -22.01 -10.91 5.95
C TYR A 261 -22.70 -11.64 4.79
N ARG A 262 -23.05 -12.93 4.94
CA ARG A 262 -23.77 -13.67 3.89
C ARG A 262 -25.17 -13.13 3.65
N ALA A 263 -25.89 -12.71 4.70
CA ALA A 263 -27.19 -12.05 4.55
C ALA A 263 -27.07 -10.75 3.74
N ARG A 264 -25.96 -10.01 3.89
CA ARG A 264 -25.64 -8.85 3.05
C ARG A 264 -25.31 -9.24 1.61
N LEU A 265 -24.56 -10.33 1.38
CA LEU A 265 -24.26 -10.82 0.02
C LEU A 265 -25.53 -11.19 -0.76
N GLN A 266 -26.52 -11.80 -0.10
CA GLN A 266 -27.78 -12.19 -0.73
C GLN A 266 -28.59 -11.01 -1.29
N GLN A 267 -28.30 -9.79 -0.84
CA GLN A 267 -28.95 -8.57 -1.33
C GLN A 267 -28.32 -8.03 -2.62
N GLU A 268 -27.10 -8.45 -2.97
CA GLU A 268 -26.42 -8.03 -4.21
C GLU A 268 -27.09 -8.55 -5.47
N ARG A 269 -27.86 -9.66 -5.36
CA ARG A 269 -28.45 -10.38 -6.50
C ARG A 269 -27.40 -10.79 -7.55
N VAL A 270 -26.19 -11.10 -7.09
CA VAL A 270 -25.09 -11.64 -7.89
C VAL A 270 -24.87 -13.11 -7.51
N ASP A 271 -24.67 -13.97 -8.49
CA ASP A 271 -24.40 -15.39 -8.26
C ASP A 271 -23.00 -15.60 -7.65
N ASP A 272 -22.82 -16.76 -7.00
CA ASP A 272 -21.59 -17.06 -6.29
C ASP A 272 -20.37 -17.13 -7.22
N ALA A 273 -20.50 -17.66 -8.43
CA ALA A 273 -19.36 -17.80 -9.34
C ALA A 273 -18.83 -16.43 -9.79
N THR A 274 -19.74 -15.53 -10.19
CA THR A 274 -19.40 -14.14 -10.58
C THR A 274 -18.74 -13.38 -9.42
N ARG A 275 -19.33 -13.45 -8.22
CA ARG A 275 -18.78 -12.78 -7.03
C ARG A 275 -17.41 -13.34 -6.64
N GLN A 276 -17.27 -14.66 -6.56
CA GLN A 276 -16.00 -15.31 -6.20
C GLN A 276 -14.90 -14.96 -7.20
N GLN A 277 -15.20 -14.92 -8.51
CA GLN A 277 -14.25 -14.49 -9.53
C GLN A 277 -13.81 -13.03 -9.31
N SER A 278 -14.76 -12.12 -9.06
CA SER A 278 -14.46 -10.72 -8.79
C SER A 278 -13.58 -10.54 -7.54
N MET A 279 -13.92 -11.23 -6.45
CA MET A 279 -13.13 -11.18 -5.22
C MET A 279 -11.71 -11.73 -5.43
N LYS A 280 -11.55 -12.85 -6.16
CA LYS A 280 -10.23 -13.43 -6.45
C LYS A 280 -9.34 -12.54 -7.31
N GLN A 281 -9.91 -11.62 -8.10
CA GLN A 281 -9.15 -10.65 -8.90
C GLN A 281 -8.63 -9.45 -8.08
N VAL A 282 -9.13 -9.25 -6.86
CA VAL A 282 -8.73 -8.11 -5.99
C VAL A 282 -8.14 -8.55 -4.65
N ASN A 283 -8.37 -9.80 -4.24
CA ASN A 283 -7.78 -10.42 -3.06
C ASN A 283 -6.59 -11.30 -3.48
N PRO A 284 -5.34 -10.83 -3.33
CA PRO A 284 -4.18 -11.61 -3.72
C PRO A 284 -4.11 -12.92 -2.92
N ALA A 285 -3.64 -13.97 -3.58
CA ALA A 285 -3.25 -15.23 -2.93
C ALA A 285 -1.87 -15.12 -2.29
N VAL A 286 -1.01 -14.23 -2.79
CA VAL A 286 0.35 -14.00 -2.30
C VAL A 286 0.69 -12.50 -2.26
N VAL A 287 1.38 -12.11 -1.19
CA VAL A 287 2.04 -10.80 -1.05
C VAL A 287 3.52 -11.02 -0.77
N LEU A 288 4.34 -9.98 -0.93
CA LEU A 288 5.78 -10.03 -0.62
C LEU A 288 5.97 -9.97 0.90
N ARG A 289 5.78 -11.11 1.57
CA ARG A 289 6.00 -11.25 3.01
C ARG A 289 7.50 -11.14 3.33
N ASN A 290 7.84 -10.61 4.50
CA ASN A 290 9.24 -10.38 4.90
C ASN A 290 10.05 -11.69 4.91
N TRP A 291 9.48 -12.80 5.41
CA TRP A 291 10.17 -14.09 5.46
C TRP A 291 10.46 -14.68 4.06
N LEU A 292 9.65 -14.35 3.06
CA LEU A 292 9.89 -14.74 1.67
C LEU A 292 11.03 -13.93 1.06
N ALA A 293 11.04 -12.62 1.31
CA ALA A 293 12.14 -11.75 0.90
C ALA A 293 13.46 -12.20 1.53
N GLN A 294 13.47 -12.43 2.85
CA GLN A 294 14.63 -12.91 3.59
C GLN A 294 15.15 -14.24 3.05
N ARG A 295 14.25 -15.20 2.77
CA ARG A 295 14.63 -16.49 2.18
C ARG A 295 15.33 -16.33 0.83
N ALA A 296 14.89 -15.38 0.01
CA ALA A 296 15.52 -15.09 -1.27
C ALA A 296 16.89 -14.39 -1.09
N ILE A 297 16.99 -13.45 -0.14
CA ILE A 297 18.22 -12.72 0.19
C ILE A 297 19.31 -13.69 0.66
N GLU A 298 19.00 -14.57 1.63
CA GLU A 298 19.97 -15.53 2.18
C GLU A 298 20.53 -16.51 1.14
N GLN A 299 19.75 -16.84 0.11
CA GLN A 299 20.22 -17.66 -1.01
C GLN A 299 21.06 -16.84 -1.99
N ALA A 300 20.63 -15.62 -2.31
CA ALA A 300 21.34 -14.72 -3.21
C ALA A 300 22.73 -14.34 -2.66
N GLU A 301 22.88 -14.14 -1.35
CA GLU A 301 24.17 -13.90 -0.68
C GLU A 301 25.16 -15.07 -0.83
N ARG A 302 24.64 -16.29 -1.05
CA ARG A 302 25.45 -17.49 -1.34
C ARG A 302 25.68 -17.70 -2.84
N GLY A 303 25.23 -16.76 -3.67
CA GLY A 303 25.31 -16.82 -5.13
C GLY A 303 24.22 -17.66 -5.81
N ASP A 304 23.18 -18.09 -5.08
CA ASP A 304 22.04 -18.82 -5.64
C ASP A 304 20.83 -17.89 -5.79
N TYR A 305 20.51 -17.53 -7.03
CA TYR A 305 19.42 -16.61 -7.37
C TYR A 305 18.10 -17.32 -7.71
N ALA A 306 18.03 -18.65 -7.64
CA ALA A 306 16.86 -19.40 -8.08
C ALA A 306 15.61 -19.07 -7.23
N GLU A 307 15.75 -18.85 -5.92
CA GLU A 307 14.62 -18.44 -5.07
C GLU A 307 14.15 -17.02 -5.37
N PHE A 308 15.07 -16.09 -5.64
CA PHE A 308 14.72 -14.73 -6.07
C PHE A 308 13.89 -14.76 -7.35
N GLU A 309 14.31 -15.55 -8.35
CA GLU A 309 13.59 -15.68 -9.62
C GLU A 309 12.19 -16.29 -9.43
N ARG A 310 12.08 -17.37 -8.63
CA ARG A 310 10.79 -18.01 -8.32
C ARG A 310 9.85 -17.08 -7.56
N LEU A 311 10.34 -16.38 -6.55
CA LEU A 311 9.55 -15.41 -5.78
C LEU A 311 9.09 -14.26 -6.69
N HIS A 312 9.98 -13.74 -7.54
CA HIS A 312 9.63 -12.70 -8.49
C HIS A 312 8.56 -13.17 -9.51
N GLU A 313 8.64 -14.40 -10.01
CA GLU A 313 7.60 -15.01 -10.86
C GLU A 313 6.26 -15.14 -10.12
N ALA A 314 6.26 -15.65 -8.89
CA ALA A 314 5.05 -15.76 -8.08
C ALA A 314 4.35 -14.42 -7.86
N LEU A 315 5.13 -13.34 -7.71
CA LEU A 315 4.62 -11.98 -7.50
C LEU A 315 4.21 -11.25 -8.78
N ARG A 316 4.40 -11.85 -9.98
CA ARG A 316 3.89 -11.29 -11.24
C ARG A 316 2.40 -11.55 -11.44
N ASP A 317 1.89 -12.64 -10.90
CA ASP A 317 0.46 -12.96 -10.85
C ASP A 317 0.02 -13.25 -9.41
N PRO A 318 -0.07 -12.21 -8.56
CA PRO A 318 -0.34 -12.39 -7.14
C PRO A 318 -1.77 -12.88 -6.85
N PHE A 319 -2.65 -12.94 -7.86
CA PHE A 319 -4.05 -13.33 -7.73
C PHE A 319 -4.32 -14.80 -8.09
N ALA A 320 -3.35 -15.48 -8.71
CA ALA A 320 -3.42 -16.91 -8.97
C ALA A 320 -3.28 -17.72 -7.67
N ASP A 321 -4.17 -18.70 -7.47
CA ASP A 321 -4.04 -19.63 -6.35
C ASP A 321 -2.76 -20.47 -6.48
N ARG A 322 -2.15 -20.78 -5.34
CA ARG A 322 -0.92 -21.56 -5.26
C ARG A 322 -1.03 -22.66 -4.20
N SER A 323 -0.35 -23.77 -4.45
CA SER A 323 -0.23 -24.89 -3.51
C SER A 323 1.14 -24.95 -2.82
N ASP A 324 2.08 -24.08 -3.20
CA ASP A 324 3.38 -23.94 -2.56
C ASP A 324 3.31 -23.01 -1.34
N ASP A 325 4.45 -22.86 -0.65
CA ASP A 325 4.52 -22.12 0.59
C ASP A 325 4.49 -20.59 0.44
N TYR A 326 4.48 -20.06 -0.79
CA TYR A 326 4.35 -18.62 -1.04
C TYR A 326 2.99 -18.06 -0.57
N ALA A 327 1.95 -18.89 -0.52
CA ALA A 327 0.63 -18.53 0.01
C ALA A 327 0.47 -18.82 1.51
N SER A 328 1.50 -19.35 2.18
CA SER A 328 1.46 -19.71 3.59
C SER A 328 1.69 -18.51 4.51
N ARG A 329 1.26 -18.65 5.76
CA ARG A 329 1.65 -17.76 6.86
C ARG A 329 3.16 -17.84 7.08
N PRO A 330 3.79 -16.82 7.68
CA PRO A 330 5.19 -16.93 8.09
C PRO A 330 5.38 -18.14 9.03
N PRO A 331 6.47 -18.90 8.87
CA PRO A 331 6.92 -19.82 9.91
C PRO A 331 7.29 -19.05 11.19
N GLU A 332 7.42 -19.74 12.32
CA GLU A 332 7.67 -19.08 13.62
C GLU A 332 8.89 -18.14 13.61
N TRP A 333 9.98 -18.51 12.92
CA TRP A 333 11.16 -17.65 12.77
C TRP A 333 10.91 -16.40 11.93
N GLY A 334 9.93 -16.45 11.01
CA GLY A 334 9.59 -15.37 10.09
C GLY A 334 8.69 -14.29 10.68
N LYS A 335 7.94 -14.61 11.75
CA LYS A 335 6.94 -13.71 12.36
C LYS A 335 7.49 -12.40 12.92
N ARG A 336 8.78 -12.34 13.20
CA ARG A 336 9.46 -11.17 13.80
C ARG A 336 10.52 -10.57 12.89
N LEU A 337 10.49 -10.92 11.60
CA LEU A 337 11.45 -10.37 10.64
C LEU A 337 11.04 -8.96 10.25
N GLU A 338 12.02 -8.07 10.34
CA GLU A 338 11.93 -6.70 9.90
C GLU A 338 12.88 -6.54 8.71
N VAL A 339 12.39 -5.90 7.65
CA VAL A 339 13.23 -5.51 6.52
C VAL A 339 13.97 -4.25 6.94
N SER A 340 15.28 -4.21 6.72
CA SER A 340 16.13 -3.03 6.93
C SER A 340 16.33 -2.28 5.60
N CYS A 341 16.88 -1.06 5.64
CA CYS A 341 17.32 -0.36 4.43
C CYS A 341 18.43 -1.09 3.65
N SER A 342 18.95 -2.22 4.15
CA SER A 342 19.94 -3.06 3.49
C SER A 342 19.39 -4.36 2.91
N SER A 343 18.10 -4.68 3.12
CA SER A 343 17.46 -5.91 2.62
C SER A 343 16.62 -5.71 1.35
#